data_AF-A0A380FH26-F1
#
_entry.id   AF-A0A380FH26-F1
#
_cell.length_a   1.000
_cell.length_b   1.000
_cell.length_c   1.000
_cell.angle_alpha   90.00
_cell.angle_beta   90.00
_cell.angle_gamma   90.00
#
_symmetry.space_group_name_H-M   'P 1'
#
loop_
_entity.id
_entity.type
_entity.pdbx_description
1 polymer ?
#
loop_
_entity_poly.entity_id
_entity_poly.type
_entity_poly.pdbx_seq_one_letter_code
_entity_poly.pdbx_strand_id
1 'polypeptide(L)' 'MAFELPNLPYGFDALEPNIDKETMEIHHGKTPQHLCN' A
#
# COMPACT_ATOMS: atom_id res chain seq x y z
N MET A 1 -7.89 19.14 -6.85
CA MET A 1 -8.25 17.72 -7.08
C MET A 1 -7.32 16.91 -6.22
N ALA A 2 -7.83 16.17 -5.23
CA ALA A 2 -6.99 15.31 -4.41
C ALA A 2 -6.54 14.10 -5.25
N PHE A 3 -5.26 13.77 -5.22
CA PHE A 3 -4.76 12.54 -5.82
C PHE A 3 -4.92 11.43 -4.80
N GLU A 4 -5.63 10.37 -5.15
CA GLU A 4 -5.79 9.19 -4.30
C GLU A 4 -4.84 8.08 -4.78
N LEU A 5 -4.26 7.35 -3.83
CA LEU A 5 -3.45 6.18 -4.16
C LEU A 5 -4.38 4.99 -4.40
N PRO A 6 -4.26 4.30 -5.55
CA PRO A 6 -5.07 3.12 -5.81
C PRO A 6 -4.71 2.00 -4.83
N ASN A 7 -5.73 1.25 -4.42
CA ASN A 7 -5.53 0.04 -3.63
C ASN A 7 -4.81 -1.04 -4.44
N LEU A 8 -4.07 -1.89 -3.73
CA LEU A 8 -3.48 -3.09 -4.33
C LEU A 8 -4.57 -4.04 -4.84
N PRO A 9 -4.41 -4.64 -6.03
CA PRO A 9 -5.34 -5.64 -6.56
C PRO A 9 -5.12 -7.04 -5.96
N TYR A 10 -4.21 -7.18 -5.00
CA TYR A 10 -3.81 -8.43 -4.37
C TYR A 10 -3.48 -8.24 -2.88
N GLY A 11 -3.41 -9.34 -2.14
CA GLY A 11 -3.03 -9.35 -0.72
C GLY A 11 -1.56 -8.97 -0.50
N PHE A 12 -1.25 -8.46 0.69
CA PHE A 12 0.10 -8.03 1.07
C PHE A 12 1.15 -9.16 1.03
N ASP A 13 0.69 -10.40 1.14
CA ASP A 13 1.47 -11.65 1.08
C ASP A 13 1.63 -12.21 -0.35
N ALA A 14 0.96 -11.65 -1.35
CA ALA A 14 0.93 -12.20 -2.71
C ALA A 14 2.29 -12.17 -3.43
N LEU A 15 3.27 -11.45 -2.90
CA LEU A 15 4.62 -11.31 -3.46
C LEU A 15 5.67 -12.15 -2.73
N GLU A 16 5.27 -12.94 -1.72
CA GLU A 16 6.17 -13.85 -1.05
C GLU A 16 6.67 -14.97 -1.99
N PRO A 17 7.93 -15.44 -1.85
CA PRO A 17 8.92 -15.05 -0.84
C PRO A 17 9.80 -13.85 -1.26
N ASN A 18 9.47 -13.17 -2.37
CA ASN A 18 10.31 -12.11 -2.92
C ASN A 18 10.18 -10.80 -2.14
N ILE A 19 8.98 -10.52 -1.64
CA ILE A 19 8.68 -9.39 -0.76
C ILE A 19 7.77 -9.92 0.34
N ASP A 20 8.17 -9.74 1.58
CA ASP A 20 7.39 -10.18 2.74
C ASP A 20 6.19 -9.26 3.00
N LYS A 21 5.18 -9.82 3.67
CA LYS A 21 3.94 -9.13 4.04
C LYS A 21 4.17 -7.85 4.85
N GLU A 22 5.12 -7.84 5.79
CA GLU A 22 5.40 -6.68 6.64
C GLU A 22 5.95 -5.51 5.81
N THR A 23 6.86 -5.78 4.87
CA THR A 23 7.34 -4.78 3.91
C THR A 23 6.19 -4.20 3.11
N MET A 24 5.27 -5.02 2.60
CA MET A 24 4.11 -4.54 1.84
C MET A 24 3.13 -3.75 2.72
N GLU A 25 2.95 -4.12 3.98
CA GLU A 25 2.13 -3.38 4.95
C GLU A 25 2.76 -2.04 5.35
N ILE A 26 4.08 -1.90 5.37
CA ILE A 26 4.73 -0.61 5.62
C ILE A 26 4.70 0.25 4.35
N HIS A 27 4.87 -0.38 3.18
CA HIS A 27 4.90 0.31 1.89
C HIS A 27 3.53 0.82 1.44
N HIS A 28 2.49 0.01 1.63
CA HIS A 28 1.11 0.33 1.25
C HIS A 28 0.16 0.53 2.44
N GLY A 29 0.61 0.32 3.68
CA GLY A 29 -0.21 0.58 4.87
C GLY A 29 -0.03 2.00 5.41
N LYS A 30 -1.14 2.51 5.94
CA LYS A 30 -1.28 3.84 6.56
C LYS A 30 -0.75 5.01 5.74
N THR A 31 -1.01 5.04 4.44
CA THR A 31 -1.33 6.32 3.80
C THR A 31 -2.40 6.14 2.73
N PRO A 32 -3.70 6.33 3.02
CA PRO A 32 -4.51 7.04 2.05
C PRO A 32 -3.86 8.41 1.94
N GLN A 33 -3.30 8.69 0.76
CA GLN A 33 -2.77 9.97 0.30
C GLN A 33 -3.74 11.13 0.58
N HIS A 34 -3.84 11.57 1.84
CA HIS A 34 -4.70 12.69 2.22
C HIS A 34 -4.19 13.40 3.47
N LEU A 35 -3.13 14.18 3.28
CA LEU A 35 -2.98 15.48 3.96
C LEU A 35 -2.48 16.48 2.90
N CYS A 36 -3.38 16.87 2.01
CA CYS A 36 -3.27 18.14 1.32
C CYS A 36 -4.61 18.83 1.49
N ASN A 37 -4.76 19.50 2.64
CA ASN A 37 -5.72 20.59 2.83
C ASN A 37 -5.04 21.88 2.38
#